data_AF-A0A8T0G0Z2-F1
#
_entry.id   AF-A0A8T0G0Z2-F1
#
_cell.length_a   1.000
_cell.length_b   1.000
_cell.length_c   1.000
_cell.angle_alpha   90.00
_cell.angle_beta   90.00
_cell.angle_gamma   90.00
#
_symmetry.space_group_name_H-M   'P 1'
#
loop_
_entity.id
_entity.type
_entity.pdbx_description
1 polymer ?
#
loop_
_entity_poly.entity_id
_entity_poly.type
_entity_poly.pdbx_seq_one_letter_code
_entity_poly.pdbx_strand_id
1 'polypeptide(L)'
;MPLKIGSKLNESSESLPGHLTWTLSKDVFQKVLSGATWLSKSVQVQNGQFGEHQPLVHTINRNYSCNEIYQGKGRETPVFPGYQVNARRALWPSRNNNLPSNLNPLDTVTISDVCRSATPLIPPVPEHEEGVSWITASFLLSNAALGIGILNFPAAYDLAGGIVWATGVQLLMLVLIILTMLILAHCSDVNLDVTYHDVLLSMCGRSAQKLAAVSITCTCYGVCVAIFIIIGDQLDRLFLAAFGSTFCHHWYLERHFTITAASLLLVLPICYCRRVDFLRYAGSLGIFAMLYPVFLTVYGYFKLDIKDVEIKHEPESISKLLVVVPVFCLAYQCQEVVVPVYACMRKRSLGNFAKSCCATMCFLFMIYSIIGCFGYLTFGAMVSPNVMKMYNAEDPVVMIGIGALILKMVVTYPVLALCGRGAVDGLYSEIFRLSAADFVKGERRRRIIIATLWFSSSLLIALNTSSIGTVIHALGSISAANVFIYPGICLMQVTLQTDPGMKERKSYFLIVAAVCLAALGAFFFGLIIVDSFFNGGTTKAVESLCS
;
A
#
# COMPACT_ATOMS: atom_id res chain seq x y z
N MET A 1 -48.69 14.81 -21.55
CA MET A 1 -49.03 16.12 -20.95
C MET A 1 -47.96 16.47 -19.93
N PRO A 2 -47.07 17.44 -20.20
CA PRO A 2 -46.06 17.88 -19.24
C PRO A 2 -46.55 19.13 -18.51
N LEU A 3 -46.42 19.16 -17.18
CA LEU A 3 -46.69 20.35 -16.36
C LEU A 3 -45.37 21.10 -16.12
N LYS A 4 -45.27 22.24 -16.80
CA LYS A 4 -44.33 23.36 -16.55
C LYS A 4 -44.82 24.19 -15.38
N ILE A 5 -43.96 24.47 -14.41
CA ILE A 5 -43.96 25.69 -13.57
C ILE A 5 -42.46 25.89 -13.21
N GLY A 6 -41.75 26.98 -13.51
CA GLY A 6 -42.13 28.38 -13.65
C GLY A 6 -41.29 29.16 -12.64
N SER A 7 -40.14 29.69 -13.09
CA SER A 7 -39.20 30.51 -12.33
C SER A 7 -39.77 31.88 -11.95
N LYS A 8 -39.53 32.34 -10.72
CA LYS A 8 -39.46 33.77 -10.36
C LYS A 8 -38.40 34.00 -9.28
N LEU A 9 -37.35 34.70 -9.68
CA LEU A 9 -36.45 35.47 -8.82
C LEU A 9 -37.21 36.65 -8.21
N ASN A 10 -36.93 36.98 -6.95
CA ASN A 10 -36.88 38.38 -6.54
C ASN A 10 -35.90 38.55 -5.39
N GLU A 11 -35.04 39.54 -5.57
CA GLU A 11 -34.02 40.02 -4.65
C GLU A 11 -34.65 40.63 -3.39
N SER A 12 -34.04 40.36 -2.25
CA SER A 12 -34.06 41.26 -1.10
C SER A 12 -32.73 41.13 -0.37
N SER A 13 -31.86 42.12 -0.63
CA SER A 13 -30.63 42.40 0.08
C SER A 13 -30.94 42.91 1.49
N GLU A 14 -30.56 42.15 2.51
CA GLU A 14 -30.31 42.68 3.85
C GLU A 14 -28.94 42.18 4.33
N SER A 15 -28.14 43.15 4.78
CA SER A 15 -26.75 43.05 5.20
C SER A 15 -26.65 43.05 6.73
N LEU A 16 -25.93 42.08 7.33
CA LEU A 16 -25.13 42.18 8.58
C LEU A 16 -24.56 40.77 8.95
N PRO A 17 -23.48 40.63 9.75
CA PRO A 17 -22.26 39.95 9.31
C PRO A 17 -21.86 38.72 10.14
N GLY A 18 -21.00 37.90 9.52
CA GLY A 18 -19.97 37.12 10.20
C GLY A 18 -20.43 35.83 10.88
N HIS A 19 -20.32 34.69 10.18
CA HIS A 19 -19.83 33.44 10.79
C HIS A 19 -19.34 32.48 9.68
N LEU A 20 -18.16 31.90 9.91
CA LEU A 20 -17.40 31.04 9.00
C LEU A 20 -18.23 29.88 8.44
N THR A 21 -18.55 29.94 7.15
CA THR A 21 -18.93 28.77 6.36
C THR A 21 -17.70 28.25 5.62
N TRP A 22 -17.15 27.11 6.06
CA TRP A 22 -16.14 26.37 5.30
C TRP A 22 -16.81 25.67 4.11
N THR A 23 -17.06 26.42 3.04
CA THR A 23 -17.31 25.83 1.73
C THR A 23 -15.95 25.41 1.17
N LEU A 24 -15.68 24.11 1.19
CA LEU A 24 -14.55 23.52 0.45
C LEU A 24 -14.78 23.85 -1.04
N SER A 25 -14.14 24.93 -1.52
CA SER A 25 -14.39 25.46 -2.85
C SER A 25 -14.06 24.40 -3.90
N LYS A 26 -14.96 24.26 -4.89
CA LYS A 26 -14.69 23.49 -6.12
C LYS A 26 -13.37 23.91 -6.76
N ASP A 27 -12.86 25.11 -6.49
CA ASP A 27 -11.55 25.59 -6.91
C ASP A 27 -10.37 24.88 -6.25
N VAL A 28 -10.50 24.40 -5.00
CA VAL A 28 -9.43 23.63 -4.34
C VAL A 28 -9.36 22.22 -4.93
N PHE A 29 -10.50 21.59 -5.15
CA PHE A 29 -10.59 20.27 -5.79
C PHE A 29 -10.16 20.32 -7.27
N GLN A 30 -10.57 21.36 -8.01
CA GLN A 30 -10.08 21.61 -9.37
C GLN A 30 -8.60 22.00 -9.39
N LYS A 31 -8.07 22.73 -8.40
CA LYS A 31 -6.63 23.05 -8.33
C LYS A 31 -5.78 21.80 -8.08
N VAL A 32 -6.24 20.87 -7.24
CA VAL A 32 -5.56 19.58 -7.01
C VAL A 32 -5.57 18.69 -8.25
N LEU A 33 -6.71 18.57 -8.94
CA LEU A 33 -6.81 17.85 -10.22
C LEU A 33 -6.06 18.58 -11.36
N SER A 34 -6.03 19.91 -11.33
CA SER A 34 -5.25 20.69 -12.28
C SER A 34 -3.75 20.52 -12.02
N GLY A 35 -3.28 20.39 -10.77
CA GLY A 35 -1.88 20.09 -10.47
C GLY A 35 -1.40 18.78 -11.08
N ALA A 36 -2.24 17.74 -11.06
CA ALA A 36 -1.95 16.45 -11.69
C ALA A 36 -1.95 16.50 -13.24
N THR A 37 -2.76 17.38 -13.84
CA THR A 37 -2.79 17.60 -15.31
C THR A 37 -1.78 18.66 -15.77
N TRP A 38 -1.30 19.53 -14.88
CA TRP A 38 -0.29 20.55 -15.16
C TRP A 38 1.12 19.95 -15.14
N LEU A 39 1.37 18.96 -14.27
CA LEU A 39 2.54 18.07 -14.35
C LEU A 39 2.65 17.37 -15.72
N SER A 40 1.50 17.08 -16.37
CA SER A 40 1.46 16.54 -17.73
C SER A 40 1.69 17.58 -18.84
N LYS A 41 1.52 18.89 -18.57
CA LYS A 41 1.71 19.98 -19.55
C LYS A 41 3.08 20.67 -19.44
N SER A 42 3.77 20.57 -18.31
CA SER A 42 5.11 21.14 -18.10
C SER A 42 6.26 20.39 -18.81
N VAL A 43 5.95 19.40 -19.65
CA VAL A 43 6.91 18.61 -20.46
C VAL A 43 7.11 19.18 -21.87
N GLN A 44 6.44 20.27 -22.26
CA GLN A 44 6.72 20.97 -23.52
C GLN A 44 7.71 22.11 -23.27
N VAL A 45 9.00 21.83 -23.46
CA VAL A 45 10.08 22.83 -23.49
C VAL A 45 9.86 23.79 -24.66
N GLN A 46 10.01 25.08 -24.37
CA GLN A 46 9.96 26.19 -25.33
C GLN A 46 10.99 26.00 -26.45
N ASN A 47 10.55 26.01 -27.71
CA ASN A 47 11.40 26.29 -28.85
C ASN A 47 11.01 27.64 -29.47
N GLY A 48 11.87 28.63 -29.29
CA GLY A 48 11.85 29.90 -30.02
C GLY A 48 12.35 29.72 -31.46
N GLN A 49 11.87 30.62 -32.32
CA GLN A 49 11.89 30.59 -33.79
C GLN A 49 13.29 30.60 -34.43
N PHE A 50 13.47 29.81 -35.50
CA PHE A 50 14.28 30.18 -36.67
C PHE A 50 13.68 29.55 -37.94
N GLY A 51 13.69 30.33 -39.03
CA GLY A 51 12.85 30.17 -40.22
C GLY A 51 13.27 29.12 -41.25
N GLU A 52 12.25 28.75 -42.03
CA GLU A 52 12.18 28.26 -43.41
C GLU A 52 13.38 27.49 -44.02
N HIS A 53 13.19 26.17 -44.17
CA HIS A 53 13.04 25.51 -45.47
C HIS A 53 12.41 24.10 -45.29
N GLN A 54 11.24 23.90 -45.91
CA GLN A 54 10.54 22.61 -46.11
C GLN A 54 11.14 21.84 -47.31
N PRO A 55 10.74 20.58 -47.62
CA PRO A 55 9.88 19.63 -46.90
C PRO A 55 10.44 18.18 -46.88
N LEU A 56 10.02 17.33 -45.93
CA LEU A 56 9.67 15.93 -46.22
C LEU A 56 8.97 15.30 -45.01
N VAL A 57 7.75 14.82 -45.28
CA VAL A 57 6.86 14.17 -44.33
C VAL A 57 7.50 12.88 -43.83
N HIS A 58 7.79 12.80 -42.53
CA HIS A 58 7.88 11.52 -41.83
C HIS A 58 7.41 11.64 -40.38
N THR A 59 6.30 10.97 -40.10
CA THR A 59 5.72 10.75 -38.77
C THR A 59 6.71 9.99 -37.90
N ILE A 60 7.34 10.65 -36.93
CA ILE A 60 8.25 9.98 -35.98
C ILE A 60 7.43 9.39 -34.83
N ASN A 61 7.14 8.11 -34.97
CA ASN A 61 6.75 7.20 -33.89
C ASN A 61 8.06 6.75 -33.21
N ARG A 62 8.41 7.29 -32.03
CA ARG A 62 9.62 6.87 -31.29
C ARG A 62 9.39 5.51 -30.62
N ASN A 63 9.51 4.45 -31.40
CA ASN A 63 9.96 3.15 -30.93
C ASN A 63 11.49 3.17 -30.96
N TYR A 64 12.14 3.23 -29.79
CA TYR A 64 13.55 2.87 -29.73
C TYR A 64 13.64 1.34 -29.78
N SER A 65 14.05 0.82 -30.93
CA SER A 65 14.57 -0.54 -31.07
C SER A 65 16.04 -0.52 -30.68
N CYS A 66 16.42 -1.28 -29.64
CA CYS A 66 17.80 -1.39 -29.15
C CYS A 66 18.77 -2.12 -30.11
N ASN A 67 18.45 -2.26 -31.40
CA ASN A 67 19.19 -3.14 -32.32
C ASN A 67 20.18 -2.44 -33.28
N GLU A 68 20.44 -1.14 -33.16
CA GLU A 68 21.42 -0.44 -34.04
C GLU A 68 22.77 -0.13 -33.39
N ILE A 69 23.11 -0.71 -32.23
CA ILE A 69 24.45 -0.54 -31.61
C ILE A 69 25.43 -1.68 -31.97
N TYR A 70 25.01 -2.70 -32.71
CA TYR A 70 25.88 -3.83 -33.07
C TYR A 70 25.85 -4.20 -34.56
N GLN A 71 26.35 -3.32 -35.42
CA GLN A 71 27.14 -3.73 -36.59
C GLN A 71 28.21 -2.69 -36.89
N GLY A 72 29.48 -3.04 -36.68
CA GLY A 72 30.62 -2.18 -37.00
C GLY A 72 31.95 -2.82 -36.64
N LYS A 73 32.42 -3.74 -37.49
CA LYS A 73 33.79 -4.26 -37.48
C LYS A 73 34.80 -3.10 -37.56
N GLY A 74 35.76 -3.11 -36.64
CA GLY A 74 37.15 -2.63 -36.78
C GLY A 74 37.45 -1.29 -37.47
N ARG A 75 37.84 -0.29 -36.67
CA ARG A 75 39.13 0.46 -36.75
C ARG A 75 39.10 1.69 -35.83
N GLU A 76 40.24 1.91 -35.17
CA GLU A 76 40.81 3.14 -34.59
C GLU A 76 39.86 4.16 -33.92
N THR A 77 39.97 4.23 -32.59
CA THR A 77 39.42 5.28 -31.72
C THR A 77 40.16 6.61 -31.89
N PRO A 78 39.46 7.76 -31.96
CA PRO A 78 39.98 9.00 -31.41
C PRO A 78 39.31 9.33 -30.06
N VAL A 79 40.15 9.76 -29.14
CA VAL A 79 39.85 10.20 -27.77
C VAL A 79 39.19 11.58 -27.78
N PHE A 80 38.08 11.75 -27.06
CA PHE A 80 37.64 13.06 -26.54
C PHE A 80 37.06 12.93 -25.11
N PRO A 81 37.32 13.90 -24.20
CA PRO A 81 37.07 13.75 -22.77
C PRO A 81 35.76 14.40 -22.30
N GLY A 82 35.17 13.81 -21.26
CA GLY A 82 34.18 14.48 -20.41
C GLY A 82 32.74 14.07 -20.65
N TYR A 83 32.29 13.00 -19.96
CA TYR A 83 30.97 12.77 -19.34
C TYR A 83 30.88 11.27 -19.06
N GLN A 84 31.22 10.85 -17.84
CA GLN A 84 30.99 9.48 -17.41
C GLN A 84 29.52 9.30 -17.02
N VAL A 85 28.74 8.74 -17.95
CA VAL A 85 27.42 8.19 -17.66
C VAL A 85 27.63 6.74 -17.20
N ASN A 86 27.45 6.49 -15.91
CA ASN A 86 27.48 5.15 -15.31
C ASN A 86 26.21 4.37 -15.72
N ALA A 87 26.23 3.76 -16.91
CA ALA A 87 25.21 2.81 -17.34
C ALA A 87 25.51 1.42 -16.76
N ARG A 88 24.95 1.07 -15.59
CA ARG A 88 24.91 -0.34 -15.12
C ARG A 88 23.63 -1.02 -15.60
N ARG A 89 23.85 -1.95 -16.52
CA ARG A 89 22.92 -2.73 -17.35
C ARG A 89 22.05 -3.70 -16.52
N ALA A 90 20.82 -3.93 -16.99
CA ALA A 90 19.89 -4.95 -16.51
C ALA A 90 20.49 -6.37 -16.68
N LEU A 91 20.38 -7.19 -15.65
CA LEU A 91 20.83 -8.59 -15.63
C LEU A 91 19.77 -9.46 -14.95
N TRP A 92 19.10 -10.31 -15.72
CA TRP A 92 18.47 -11.55 -15.24
C TRP A 92 19.16 -12.72 -15.93
N PRO A 93 19.57 -13.80 -15.23
CA PRO A 93 19.95 -15.03 -15.90
C PRO A 93 18.83 -16.07 -15.82
N SER A 94 18.51 -16.63 -16.99
CA SER A 94 17.97 -17.98 -17.09
C SER A 94 19.00 -18.97 -16.54
N ARG A 95 18.60 -19.67 -15.48
CA ARG A 95 19.07 -20.98 -14.99
C ARG A 95 20.47 -21.43 -15.49
N ASN A 96 21.52 -21.03 -14.80
CA ASN A 96 22.75 -21.82 -14.63
C ASN A 96 23.50 -21.35 -13.37
N ASN A 97 24.11 -22.26 -12.62
CA ASN A 97 24.79 -22.04 -11.33
C ASN A 97 26.09 -21.20 -11.42
N ASN A 98 26.24 -20.37 -12.45
CA ASN A 98 27.37 -19.48 -12.61
C ASN A 98 26.93 -18.07 -12.22
N LEU A 99 27.74 -17.42 -11.36
CA LEU A 99 27.63 -15.99 -11.04
C LEU A 99 27.25 -15.20 -12.31
N PRO A 100 26.33 -14.21 -12.25
CA PRO A 100 26.04 -13.37 -13.41
C PRO A 100 27.36 -12.85 -13.96
N SER A 101 27.58 -12.95 -15.28
CA SER A 101 28.86 -12.66 -15.95
C SER A 101 29.41 -11.23 -15.75
N ASN A 102 28.68 -10.39 -15.02
CA ASN A 102 29.00 -8.99 -14.69
C ASN A 102 29.11 -8.70 -13.19
N LEU A 103 28.92 -9.68 -12.29
CA LEU A 103 29.22 -9.52 -10.87
C LEU A 103 30.58 -10.15 -10.59
N ASN A 104 31.55 -9.36 -10.13
CA ASN A 104 32.77 -9.93 -9.61
C ASN A 104 32.44 -10.67 -8.30
N PRO A 105 33.05 -11.83 -8.01
CA PRO A 105 32.90 -12.52 -6.73
C PRO A 105 33.40 -11.69 -5.53
N LEU A 106 34.01 -10.53 -5.76
CA LEU A 106 34.41 -9.57 -4.72
C LEU A 106 33.36 -8.47 -4.48
N ASP A 107 32.36 -8.34 -5.34
CA ASP A 107 31.32 -7.32 -5.19
C ASP A 107 30.40 -7.66 -4.01
N THR A 108 30.08 -6.65 -3.23
CA THR A 108 29.17 -6.76 -2.09
C THR A 108 27.73 -6.72 -2.58
N VAL A 109 26.89 -7.61 -2.04
CA VAL A 109 25.46 -7.66 -2.38
C VAL A 109 24.69 -6.64 -1.55
N THR A 110 23.97 -5.75 -2.22
CA THR A 110 23.15 -4.72 -1.57
C THR A 110 21.72 -5.20 -1.33
N ILE A 111 21.00 -4.53 -0.41
CA ILE A 111 19.56 -4.76 -0.19
C ILE A 111 18.79 -4.76 -1.51
N SER A 112 19.15 -3.85 -2.41
CA SER A 112 18.44 -3.66 -3.67
C SER A 112 18.61 -4.83 -4.63
N ASP A 113 19.81 -5.39 -4.71
CA ASP A 113 20.10 -6.58 -5.52
C ASP A 113 19.25 -7.77 -5.06
N VAL A 114 19.13 -7.93 -3.73
CA VAL A 114 18.29 -8.97 -3.12
C VAL A 114 16.82 -8.74 -3.41
N CYS A 115 16.33 -7.50 -3.21
CA CYS A 115 14.93 -7.16 -3.41
C CYS A 115 14.50 -7.37 -4.87
N ARG A 116 15.37 -7.03 -5.83
CA ARG A 116 15.13 -7.26 -7.26
C ARG A 116 14.97 -8.74 -7.59
N SER A 117 15.77 -9.60 -6.97
CA SER A 117 15.62 -11.06 -7.06
C SER A 117 14.37 -11.57 -6.33
N ALA A 118 14.01 -10.93 -5.22
CA ALA A 118 12.88 -11.27 -4.37
C ALA A 118 11.53 -10.67 -4.81
N THR A 119 11.48 -9.94 -5.93
CA THR A 119 10.24 -9.50 -6.61
C THR A 119 9.79 -10.43 -7.76
N PRO A 120 9.58 -11.75 -7.59
CA PRO A 120 8.92 -12.59 -8.59
C PRO A 120 7.39 -12.41 -8.59
N LEU A 121 6.80 -11.64 -7.65
CA LEU A 121 5.36 -11.30 -7.59
C LEU A 121 4.88 -10.58 -8.85
N ILE A 122 5.78 -9.86 -9.47
CA ILE A 122 5.60 -9.28 -10.77
C ILE A 122 6.66 -9.96 -11.63
N PRO A 123 6.27 -10.71 -12.68
CA PRO A 123 7.21 -11.43 -13.50
C PRO A 123 8.24 -10.42 -14.03
N PRO A 124 9.52 -10.84 -14.11
CA PRO A 124 10.46 -10.08 -14.91
C PRO A 124 9.85 -9.89 -16.30
N VAL A 125 9.90 -8.66 -16.81
CA VAL A 125 9.36 -8.32 -18.13
C VAL A 125 9.84 -9.39 -19.11
N PRO A 126 8.97 -10.26 -19.64
CA PRO A 126 9.39 -11.26 -20.61
C PRO A 126 9.96 -10.49 -21.78
N GLU A 127 11.14 -10.89 -22.29
CA GLU A 127 11.84 -10.21 -23.39
C GLU A 127 11.03 -10.13 -24.71
N HIS A 128 9.76 -10.55 -24.73
CA HIS A 128 8.92 -10.44 -25.90
C HIS A 128 7.41 -10.17 -25.68
N GLU A 129 6.92 -9.90 -24.45
CA GLU A 129 5.48 -9.61 -24.23
C GLU A 129 5.18 -8.16 -23.82
N GLU A 130 4.06 -7.66 -24.33
CA GLU A 130 3.51 -6.34 -24.06
C GLU A 130 3.37 -6.10 -22.54
N GLY A 131 4.00 -5.05 -22.01
CA GLY A 131 3.97 -4.75 -20.57
C GLY A 131 2.55 -4.62 -19.98
N VAL A 132 2.47 -4.46 -18.65
CA VAL A 132 1.20 -4.44 -17.91
C VAL A 132 0.35 -3.21 -18.31
N SER A 133 -0.93 -3.43 -18.58
CA SER A 133 -1.88 -2.34 -18.87
C SER A 133 -2.16 -1.49 -17.61
N TRP A 134 -2.61 -0.25 -17.78
CA TRP A 134 -2.97 0.60 -16.63
C TRP A 134 -4.12 0.00 -15.79
N ILE A 135 -5.04 -0.74 -16.43
CA ILE A 135 -6.14 -1.45 -15.75
C ILE A 135 -5.58 -2.57 -14.87
N THR A 136 -4.71 -3.40 -15.43
CA THR A 136 -4.07 -4.50 -14.68
C THR A 136 -3.21 -3.96 -13.54
N ALA A 137 -2.49 -2.85 -13.75
CA ALA A 137 -1.76 -2.16 -12.69
C ALA A 137 -2.71 -1.69 -11.57
N SER A 138 -3.90 -1.19 -11.91
CA SER A 138 -4.92 -0.82 -10.92
C SER A 138 -5.35 -2.01 -10.07
N PHE A 139 -5.61 -3.18 -10.68
CA PHE A 139 -5.95 -4.40 -9.95
C PHE A 139 -4.82 -4.87 -9.01
N LEU A 140 -3.57 -4.78 -9.45
CA LEU A 140 -2.41 -5.13 -8.62
C LEU A 140 -2.29 -4.21 -7.41
N LEU A 141 -2.44 -2.90 -7.60
CA LEU A 141 -2.44 -1.91 -6.52
C LEU A 141 -3.64 -2.12 -5.56
N SER A 142 -4.84 -2.39 -6.10
CA SER A 142 -6.02 -2.70 -5.29
C SER A 142 -5.83 -3.95 -4.44
N ASN A 143 -5.27 -5.03 -4.99
CA ASN A 143 -5.02 -6.25 -4.21
C ASN A 143 -3.96 -6.03 -3.11
N ALA A 144 -2.97 -5.18 -3.36
CA ALA A 144 -1.96 -4.84 -2.36
C ALA A 144 -2.54 -4.04 -1.19
N ALA A 145 -3.43 -3.07 -1.46
CA ALA A 145 -4.05 -2.25 -0.43
C ALA A 145 -5.22 -2.97 0.29
N LEU A 146 -5.96 -3.84 -0.41
CA LEU A 146 -7.07 -4.60 0.16
C LEU A 146 -6.58 -5.66 1.14
N GLY A 147 -6.65 -5.35 2.43
CA GLY A 147 -6.21 -6.23 3.51
C GLY A 147 -6.97 -6.03 4.81
N ILE A 148 -6.25 -6.14 5.92
CA ILE A 148 -6.80 -6.13 7.28
C ILE A 148 -7.47 -4.81 7.68
N GLY A 149 -7.07 -3.68 7.07
CA GLY A 149 -7.51 -2.34 7.50
C GLY A 149 -9.02 -2.12 7.35
N ILE A 150 -9.65 -2.76 6.36
CA ILE A 150 -11.07 -2.62 6.04
C ILE A 150 -12.01 -3.02 7.19
N LEU A 151 -11.63 -4.00 8.01
CA LEU A 151 -12.46 -4.51 9.10
C LEU A 151 -12.61 -3.52 10.26
N ASN A 152 -11.68 -2.56 10.36
CA ASN A 152 -11.62 -1.55 11.41
C ASN A 152 -12.26 -0.22 11.01
N PHE A 153 -12.78 -0.08 9.78
CA PHE A 153 -13.38 1.18 9.31
C PHE A 153 -14.55 1.64 10.17
N PRO A 154 -15.49 0.78 10.57
CA PRO A 154 -16.60 1.19 11.43
C PRO A 154 -16.14 1.77 12.77
N ALA A 155 -15.16 1.12 13.43
CA ALA A 155 -14.55 1.62 14.67
C ALA A 155 -13.75 2.91 14.45
N ALA A 156 -13.08 3.05 13.30
CA ALA A 156 -12.43 4.29 12.92
C ALA A 156 -13.43 5.44 12.71
N TYR A 157 -14.64 5.14 12.21
CA TYR A 157 -15.70 6.12 12.03
C TYR A 157 -16.29 6.58 13.37
N ASP A 158 -16.42 5.67 14.35
CA ASP A 158 -16.76 6.06 15.71
C ASP A 158 -15.70 6.98 16.33
N LEU A 159 -14.42 6.56 16.24
CA LEU A 159 -13.31 7.30 16.82
C LEU A 159 -13.14 8.70 16.20
N ALA A 160 -13.50 8.85 14.93
CA ALA A 160 -13.47 10.13 14.22
C ALA A 160 -14.60 11.09 14.63
N GLY A 161 -15.58 10.64 15.43
CA GLY A 161 -16.76 11.44 15.77
C GLY A 161 -17.87 11.39 14.72
N GLY A 162 -17.93 10.31 13.94
CA GLY A 162 -19.02 10.05 13.01
C GLY A 162 -18.64 10.06 11.54
N ILE A 163 -19.65 9.76 10.71
CA ILE A 163 -19.50 9.50 9.27
C ILE A 163 -18.93 10.69 8.51
N VAL A 164 -19.39 11.91 8.81
CA VAL A 164 -19.00 13.12 8.06
C VAL A 164 -17.52 13.43 8.26
N TRP A 165 -17.06 13.45 9.50
CA TRP A 165 -15.67 13.71 9.85
C TRP A 165 -14.75 12.58 9.38
N ALA A 166 -15.14 11.32 9.59
CA ALA A 166 -14.39 10.16 9.12
C ALA A 166 -14.20 10.17 7.60
N THR A 167 -15.27 10.42 6.84
CA THR A 167 -15.22 10.49 5.37
C THR A 167 -14.39 11.68 4.89
N GLY A 168 -14.48 12.83 5.57
CA GLY A 168 -13.67 14.01 5.28
C GLY A 168 -12.17 13.75 5.45
N VAL A 169 -11.77 13.14 6.57
CA VAL A 169 -10.38 12.74 6.80
C VAL A 169 -9.95 11.67 5.81
N GLN A 170 -10.81 10.68 5.52
CA GLN A 170 -10.53 9.63 4.53
C GLN A 170 -10.27 10.22 3.14
N LEU A 171 -11.06 11.20 2.68
CA LEU A 171 -10.85 11.90 1.41
C LEU A 171 -9.53 12.68 1.38
N LEU A 172 -9.21 13.38 2.46
CA LEU A 172 -7.94 14.09 2.59
C LEU A 172 -6.76 13.12 2.47
N MET A 173 -6.82 12.00 3.19
CA MET A 173 -5.80 10.95 3.15
C MET A 173 -5.66 10.34 1.76
N LEU A 174 -6.77 10.13 1.05
CA LEU A 174 -6.75 9.62 -0.32
C LEU A 174 -5.92 10.51 -1.26
N VAL A 175 -6.12 11.83 -1.19
CA VAL A 175 -5.39 12.80 -2.01
C VAL A 175 -3.90 12.77 -1.69
N LEU A 176 -3.55 12.75 -0.40
CA LEU A 176 -2.16 12.71 0.02
C LEU A 176 -1.46 11.40 -0.38
N ILE A 177 -2.16 10.27 -0.30
CA ILE A 177 -1.62 8.96 -0.70
C ILE A 177 -1.41 8.89 -2.21
N ILE A 178 -2.35 9.39 -3.03
CA ILE A 178 -2.14 9.49 -4.48
C ILE A 178 -0.91 10.34 -4.77
N LEU A 179 -0.77 11.49 -4.10
CA LEU A 179 0.40 12.36 -4.26
C LEU A 179 1.70 11.62 -3.94
N THR A 180 1.77 10.89 -2.83
CA THR A 180 2.98 10.17 -2.42
C THR A 180 3.33 9.02 -3.36
N MET A 181 2.32 8.31 -3.90
CA MET A 181 2.54 7.31 -4.96
C MET A 181 3.11 7.94 -6.24
N LEU A 182 2.59 9.11 -6.66
CA LEU A 182 3.08 9.80 -7.85
C LEU A 182 4.50 10.33 -7.68
N ILE A 183 4.84 10.82 -6.48
CA ILE A 183 6.21 11.23 -6.14
C ILE A 183 7.17 10.05 -6.31
N LEU A 184 6.85 8.88 -5.74
CA LEU A 184 7.69 7.69 -5.87
C LEU A 184 7.84 7.23 -7.31
N ALA A 185 6.75 7.24 -8.09
CA ALA A 185 6.80 6.91 -9.51
C ALA A 185 7.67 7.91 -10.30
N HIS A 186 7.61 9.20 -9.96
CA HIS A 186 8.45 10.23 -10.59
C HIS A 186 9.92 10.04 -10.26
N CYS A 187 10.27 9.79 -8.99
CA CYS A 187 11.64 9.48 -8.59
C CYS A 187 12.18 8.21 -9.28
N SER A 188 11.33 7.20 -9.45
CA SER A 188 11.66 6.01 -10.23
C SER A 188 11.93 6.37 -11.70
N ASP A 189 11.15 7.25 -12.32
CA ASP A 189 11.33 7.69 -13.71
C ASP A 189 12.64 8.46 -13.93
N VAL A 190 12.99 9.35 -13.00
CA VAL A 190 14.23 10.15 -13.07
C VAL A 190 15.47 9.27 -12.99
N ASN A 191 15.47 8.23 -12.15
CA ASN A 191 16.64 7.37 -11.91
C ASN A 191 16.59 6.03 -12.66
N LEU A 192 15.50 5.76 -13.37
CA LEU A 192 15.20 4.48 -14.01
C LEU A 192 15.16 3.28 -13.04
N ASP A 193 14.90 3.54 -11.77
CA ASP A 193 14.83 2.53 -10.73
C ASP A 193 13.59 1.64 -10.89
N VAL A 194 13.74 0.35 -10.57
CA VAL A 194 12.70 -0.67 -10.74
C VAL A 194 12.16 -1.24 -9.43
N THR A 195 12.80 -0.93 -8.30
CA THR A 195 12.34 -1.33 -6.96
C THR A 195 12.21 -0.12 -6.03
N TYR A 196 11.37 -0.25 -5.00
CA TYR A 196 11.22 0.78 -3.97
C TYR A 196 12.55 1.07 -3.24
N HIS A 197 13.33 0.01 -2.95
CA HIS A 197 14.62 0.13 -2.29
C HIS A 197 15.69 0.79 -3.17
N ASP A 198 15.63 0.60 -4.49
CA ASP A 198 16.50 1.30 -5.45
C ASP A 198 16.26 2.82 -5.39
N VAL A 199 14.98 3.24 -5.43
CA VAL A 199 14.59 4.66 -5.36
C VAL A 199 15.09 5.33 -4.08
N LEU A 200 15.00 4.65 -2.95
CA LEU A 200 15.50 5.21 -1.70
C LEU A 200 17.01 5.27 -1.63
N LEU A 201 17.71 4.31 -2.24
CA LEU A 201 19.17 4.35 -2.31
C LEU A 201 19.66 5.49 -3.22
N SER A 202 19.05 5.64 -4.40
CA SER A 202 19.43 6.65 -5.39
C SER A 202 19.11 8.07 -4.92
N MET A 203 17.97 8.27 -4.25
CA MET A 203 17.53 9.59 -3.79
C MET A 203 18.03 9.96 -2.39
N CYS A 204 17.93 9.03 -1.44
CA CYS A 204 18.07 9.32 -0.02
C CYS A 204 19.32 8.68 0.61
N GLY A 205 20.04 7.86 -0.14
CA GLY A 205 21.25 7.15 0.31
C GLY A 205 20.98 5.90 1.15
N ARG A 206 22.07 5.24 1.55
CA ARG A 206 22.04 3.93 2.22
C ARG A 206 21.32 3.93 3.57
N SER A 207 21.42 5.01 4.35
CA SER A 207 20.77 5.08 5.65
C SER A 207 19.25 5.05 5.52
N ALA A 208 18.69 5.81 4.57
CA ALA A 208 17.25 5.82 4.31
C ALA A 208 16.76 4.48 3.74
N GLN A 209 17.53 3.86 2.82
CA GLN A 209 17.22 2.53 2.30
C GLN A 209 17.10 1.49 3.42
N LYS A 210 18.06 1.46 4.36
CA LYS A 210 18.03 0.54 5.50
C LYS A 210 16.84 0.79 6.43
N LEU A 211 16.58 2.05 6.79
CA LEU A 211 15.43 2.41 7.64
C LEU A 211 14.11 1.99 6.99
N ALA A 212 13.97 2.22 5.69
CA ALA A 212 12.78 1.79 4.96
C ALA A 212 12.64 0.27 4.90
N ALA A 213 13.73 -0.46 4.64
CA ALA A 213 13.71 -1.91 4.67
C ALA A 213 13.27 -2.45 6.05
N VAL A 214 13.73 -1.84 7.15
CA VAL A 214 13.29 -2.17 8.52
C VAL A 214 11.80 -1.88 8.71
N SER A 215 11.34 -0.69 8.32
CA SER A 215 9.94 -0.28 8.47
C SER A 215 8.95 -1.16 7.67
N ILE A 216 9.31 -1.53 6.44
CA ILE A 216 8.55 -2.45 5.59
C ILE A 216 8.53 -3.84 6.22
N THR A 217 9.69 -4.30 6.69
CA THR A 217 9.79 -5.59 7.40
C THR A 217 8.85 -5.63 8.60
N CYS A 218 8.86 -4.61 9.46
CA CYS A 218 7.98 -4.52 10.62
C CYS A 218 6.50 -4.47 10.21
N THR A 219 6.17 -3.73 9.14
CA THR A 219 4.78 -3.62 8.66
C THR A 219 4.29 -4.96 8.13
N CYS A 220 5.03 -5.59 7.20
CA CYS A 220 4.70 -6.91 6.65
C CYS A 220 4.57 -7.95 7.76
N TYR A 221 5.50 -7.95 8.73
CA TYR A 221 5.47 -8.88 9.85
C TYR A 221 4.22 -8.69 10.72
N GLY A 222 3.89 -7.46 11.10
CA GLY A 222 2.70 -7.20 11.90
C GLY A 222 1.40 -7.51 11.16
N VAL A 223 1.33 -7.26 9.85
CA VAL A 223 0.15 -7.65 9.05
C VAL A 223 0.04 -9.18 8.97
N CYS A 224 1.15 -9.92 8.84
CA CYS A 224 1.16 -11.38 8.94
C CYS A 224 0.61 -11.89 10.29
N VAL A 225 1.00 -11.26 11.40
CA VAL A 225 0.45 -11.57 12.74
C VAL A 225 -1.06 -11.30 12.78
N ALA A 226 -1.50 -10.12 12.31
CA ALA A 226 -2.92 -9.75 12.29
C ALA A 226 -3.76 -10.72 11.44
N ILE A 227 -3.22 -11.22 10.32
CA ILE A 227 -3.88 -12.24 9.49
C ILE A 227 -4.16 -13.51 10.30
N PHE A 228 -3.19 -14.02 11.07
CA PHE A 228 -3.44 -15.21 11.91
C PHE A 228 -4.48 -14.95 13.00
N ILE A 229 -4.47 -13.77 13.62
CA ILE A 229 -5.51 -13.37 14.58
C ILE A 229 -6.90 -13.39 13.92
N ILE A 230 -7.03 -12.82 12.71
CA ILE A 230 -8.31 -12.81 11.97
C ILE A 230 -8.76 -14.23 11.62
N ILE A 231 -7.84 -15.08 11.15
CA ILE A 231 -8.15 -16.48 10.82
C ILE A 231 -8.66 -17.20 12.07
N GLY A 232 -7.98 -17.06 13.20
CA GLY A 232 -8.42 -17.65 14.48
C GLY A 232 -9.78 -17.15 14.91
N ASP A 233 -9.98 -15.84 14.90
CA ASP A 233 -11.26 -15.21 15.23
C ASP A 233 -12.42 -15.69 14.35
N GLN A 234 -12.15 -15.96 13.07
CA GLN A 234 -13.14 -16.47 12.14
C GLN A 234 -13.40 -17.97 12.34
N LEU A 235 -12.36 -18.75 12.63
CA LEU A 235 -12.49 -20.18 12.91
C LEU A 235 -13.26 -20.45 14.21
N ASP A 236 -12.97 -19.72 15.28
CA ASP A 236 -13.68 -19.85 16.56
C ASP A 236 -15.19 -19.61 16.36
N ARG A 237 -15.55 -18.62 15.54
CA ARG A 237 -16.94 -18.32 15.21
C ARG A 237 -17.60 -19.39 14.35
N LEU A 238 -16.86 -19.94 13.38
CA LEU A 238 -17.34 -21.04 12.55
C LEU A 238 -17.61 -22.28 13.39
N PHE A 239 -16.73 -22.61 14.33
CA PHE A 239 -16.89 -23.75 15.23
C PHE A 239 -18.00 -23.53 16.25
N LEU A 240 -18.14 -22.32 16.79
CA LEU A 240 -19.25 -21.97 17.67
C LEU A 240 -20.60 -22.17 16.97
N ALA A 241 -20.72 -21.73 15.71
CA ALA A 241 -21.94 -21.91 14.93
C ALA A 241 -22.22 -23.38 14.56
N ALA A 242 -21.18 -24.17 14.29
CA ALA A 242 -21.32 -25.56 13.85
C ALA A 242 -21.55 -26.55 15.02
N PHE A 243 -20.89 -26.34 16.16
CA PHE A 243 -20.85 -27.29 17.26
C PHE A 243 -21.49 -26.77 18.56
N GLY A 244 -21.91 -25.50 18.62
CA GLY A 244 -22.48 -24.89 19.82
C GLY A 244 -21.46 -24.71 20.95
N SER A 245 -21.92 -24.46 22.18
CA SER A 245 -21.07 -24.18 23.35
C SER A 245 -20.20 -25.36 23.83
N THR A 246 -20.45 -26.58 23.34
CA THR A 246 -19.64 -27.77 23.64
C THR A 246 -18.28 -27.79 22.92
N PHE A 247 -18.01 -26.79 22.06
CA PHE A 247 -16.72 -26.66 21.37
C PHE A 247 -15.55 -26.48 22.35
N CYS A 248 -15.76 -25.80 23.50
CA CYS A 248 -14.71 -25.54 24.49
C CYS A 248 -14.17 -26.81 25.17
N HIS A 249 -14.87 -27.94 25.11
CA HIS A 249 -14.47 -29.16 25.81
C HIS A 249 -13.53 -30.07 25.01
N HIS A 250 -13.33 -29.80 23.72
CA HIS A 250 -12.55 -30.66 22.83
C HIS A 250 -11.21 -30.03 22.50
N TRP A 251 -10.10 -30.74 22.76
CA TRP A 251 -8.73 -30.27 22.50
C TRP A 251 -8.48 -29.86 21.04
N TYR A 252 -9.18 -30.49 20.08
CA TYR A 252 -9.05 -30.18 18.65
C TYR A 252 -9.83 -28.93 18.21
N LEU A 253 -10.68 -28.38 19.08
CA LEU A 253 -11.41 -27.12 18.87
C LEU A 253 -10.81 -25.95 19.67
N GLU A 254 -9.76 -26.21 20.46
CA GLU A 254 -9.03 -25.18 21.18
C GLU A 254 -8.37 -24.20 20.19
N ARG A 255 -8.52 -22.89 20.45
CA ARG A 255 -8.00 -21.79 19.62
C ARG A 255 -6.52 -21.98 19.22
N HIS A 256 -5.67 -22.42 20.16
CA HIS A 256 -4.25 -22.66 19.88
C HIS A 256 -4.04 -23.74 18.83
N PHE A 257 -4.79 -24.84 18.93
CA PHE A 257 -4.71 -25.94 17.99
C PHE A 257 -5.32 -25.57 16.64
N THR A 258 -6.49 -24.91 16.61
CA THR A 258 -7.20 -24.58 15.36
C THR A 258 -6.43 -23.58 14.51
N ILE A 259 -5.87 -22.51 15.11
CA ILE A 259 -5.02 -21.53 14.41
C ILE A 259 -3.76 -22.22 13.88
N THR A 260 -3.13 -23.07 14.68
CA THR A 260 -1.91 -23.79 14.27
C THR A 260 -2.20 -24.77 13.14
N ALA A 261 -3.26 -25.56 13.24
CA ALA A 261 -3.67 -26.51 12.21
C ALA A 261 -4.03 -25.80 10.90
N ALA A 262 -4.87 -24.75 10.96
CA ALA A 262 -5.27 -23.99 9.78
C ALA A 262 -4.09 -23.28 9.12
N SER A 263 -3.18 -22.68 9.89
CA SER A 263 -2.00 -22.02 9.33
C SER A 263 -1.02 -23.03 8.68
N LEU A 264 -0.81 -24.20 9.28
CA LEU A 264 0.02 -25.27 8.72
C LEU A 264 -0.60 -25.92 7.47
N LEU A 265 -1.92 -26.09 7.44
CA LEU A 265 -2.61 -26.77 6.34
C LEU A 265 -2.97 -25.84 5.18
N LEU A 266 -3.29 -24.57 5.44
CA LEU A 266 -3.76 -23.63 4.42
C LEU A 266 -2.67 -22.64 4.01
N VAL A 267 -1.97 -22.02 4.97
CA VAL A 267 -1.04 -20.91 4.70
C VAL A 267 0.35 -21.41 4.34
N LEU A 268 0.90 -22.35 5.12
CA LEU A 268 2.25 -22.87 4.93
C LEU A 268 2.50 -23.46 3.53
N PRO A 269 1.60 -24.28 2.95
CA PRO A 269 1.83 -24.86 1.62
C PRO A 269 1.95 -23.77 0.55
N ILE A 270 1.12 -22.72 0.65
CA ILE A 270 1.12 -21.61 -0.30
C ILE A 270 2.39 -20.76 -0.14
N CYS A 271 2.91 -20.59 1.09
CA CYS A 271 4.19 -19.92 1.32
C CYS A 271 5.39 -20.65 0.70
N TYR A 272 5.35 -21.99 0.62
CA TYR A 272 6.39 -22.79 -0.03
C TYR A 272 6.14 -23.03 -1.53
N CYS A 273 4.95 -22.73 -2.05
CA CYS A 273 4.67 -22.78 -3.48
C CYS A 273 5.61 -21.84 -4.23
N ARG A 274 6.54 -22.42 -4.98
CA ARG A 274 7.62 -21.71 -5.69
C ARG A 274 7.12 -20.92 -6.91
N ARG A 275 5.91 -21.19 -7.42
CA ARG A 275 5.36 -20.52 -8.61
C ARG A 275 4.53 -19.31 -8.21
N VAL A 276 5.11 -18.14 -8.41
CA VAL A 276 4.49 -16.85 -8.07
C VAL A 276 3.41 -16.45 -9.09
N ASP A 277 3.38 -17.12 -10.25
CA ASP A 277 2.33 -16.95 -11.26
C ASP A 277 0.94 -17.31 -10.74
N PHE A 278 0.82 -18.30 -9.85
CA PHE A 278 -0.45 -18.65 -9.22
C PHE A 278 -0.98 -17.53 -8.32
N LEU A 279 -0.08 -16.75 -7.73
CA LEU A 279 -0.42 -15.70 -6.76
C LEU A 279 -1.12 -14.51 -7.43
N ARG A 280 -0.92 -14.33 -8.75
CA ARG A 280 -1.67 -13.34 -9.55
C ARG A 280 -3.16 -13.69 -9.65
N TYR A 281 -3.46 -14.94 -9.96
CA TYR A 281 -4.84 -15.44 -10.00
C TYR A 281 -5.46 -15.44 -8.60
N ALA A 282 -4.71 -15.91 -7.61
CA ALA A 282 -5.13 -15.86 -6.21
C ALA A 282 -5.45 -14.42 -5.76
N GLY A 283 -4.63 -13.43 -6.15
CA GLY A 283 -4.87 -12.01 -5.85
C GLY A 283 -6.21 -11.50 -6.40
N SER A 284 -6.57 -11.85 -7.64
CA SER A 284 -7.89 -11.49 -8.20
C SER A 284 -9.04 -12.14 -7.43
N LEU A 285 -8.91 -13.44 -7.08
CA LEU A 285 -9.87 -14.15 -6.24
C LEU A 285 -10.03 -13.48 -4.87
N GLY A 286 -8.94 -12.97 -4.30
CA GLY A 286 -8.94 -12.23 -3.04
C GLY A 286 -9.78 -10.95 -3.10
N ILE A 287 -9.72 -10.18 -4.19
CA ILE A 287 -10.55 -8.98 -4.35
C ILE A 287 -12.04 -9.36 -4.34
N PHE A 288 -12.43 -10.37 -5.11
CA PHE A 288 -13.82 -10.85 -5.14
C PHE A 288 -14.27 -11.39 -3.78
N ALA A 289 -13.42 -12.12 -3.08
CA ALA A 289 -13.70 -12.60 -1.72
C ALA A 289 -13.97 -11.45 -0.74
N MET A 290 -13.30 -10.30 -0.90
CA MET A 290 -13.53 -9.12 -0.05
C MET A 290 -14.80 -8.34 -0.36
N LEU A 291 -15.38 -8.48 -1.55
CA LEU A 291 -16.69 -7.90 -1.84
C LEU A 291 -17.80 -8.53 -0.99
N TYR A 292 -17.62 -9.75 -0.51
CA TYR A 292 -18.62 -10.42 0.32
C TYR A 292 -18.74 -9.81 1.73
N PRO A 293 -17.66 -9.60 2.52
CA PRO A 293 -17.73 -8.80 3.73
C PRO A 293 -18.37 -7.42 3.53
N VAL A 294 -18.10 -6.75 2.39
CA VAL A 294 -18.76 -5.48 2.05
C VAL A 294 -20.27 -5.67 1.93
N PHE A 295 -20.71 -6.63 1.12
CA PHE A 295 -22.12 -6.98 1.00
C PHE A 295 -22.75 -7.34 2.36
N LEU A 296 -22.06 -8.11 3.19
CA LEU A 296 -22.54 -8.53 4.50
C LEU A 296 -22.81 -7.33 5.41
N THR A 297 -21.97 -6.30 5.39
CA THR A 297 -22.23 -5.09 6.20
C THR A 297 -23.49 -4.34 5.77
N VAL A 298 -23.74 -4.24 4.47
CA VAL A 298 -24.96 -3.63 3.93
C VAL A 298 -26.19 -4.47 4.28
N TYR A 299 -26.09 -5.80 4.09
CA TYR A 299 -27.15 -6.73 4.47
C TYR A 299 -27.48 -6.66 5.96
N GLY A 300 -26.44 -6.62 6.80
CA GLY A 300 -26.55 -6.48 8.25
C GLY A 300 -27.32 -5.24 8.66
N TYR A 301 -27.04 -4.09 8.03
CA TYR A 301 -27.76 -2.85 8.30
C TYR A 301 -29.27 -2.95 8.03
N PHE A 302 -29.68 -3.62 6.95
CA PHE A 302 -31.11 -3.76 6.62
C PHE A 302 -31.82 -4.88 7.39
N LYS A 303 -31.08 -5.88 7.90
CA LYS A 303 -31.66 -7.02 8.61
C LYS A 303 -31.71 -6.82 10.13
N LEU A 304 -30.67 -6.23 10.70
CA LEU A 304 -30.54 -6.06 12.14
C LEU A 304 -31.31 -4.82 12.58
N ASP A 305 -32.42 -5.01 13.28
CA ASP A 305 -33.16 -3.91 13.92
C ASP A 305 -32.60 -3.63 15.32
N ILE A 306 -31.40 -3.04 15.36
CA ILE A 306 -30.77 -2.60 16.62
C ILE A 306 -31.31 -1.21 16.95
N LYS A 307 -32.13 -1.13 18.00
CA LYS A 307 -32.71 0.13 18.50
C LYS A 307 -31.72 0.86 19.40
N ASP A 308 -31.86 2.19 19.47
CA ASP A 308 -31.09 3.08 20.36
C ASP A 308 -29.56 3.08 20.13
N VAL A 309 -29.15 3.10 18.86
CA VAL A 309 -27.73 3.22 18.49
C VAL A 309 -27.28 4.68 18.59
N GLU A 310 -26.28 4.94 19.44
CA GLU A 310 -25.65 6.26 19.55
C GLU A 310 -24.73 6.51 18.35
N ILE A 311 -25.10 7.48 17.51
CA ILE A 311 -24.32 7.93 16.36
C ILE A 311 -23.74 9.31 16.70
N LYS A 312 -22.41 9.40 16.70
CA LYS A 312 -21.71 10.67 16.91
C LYS A 312 -21.83 11.53 15.66
N HIS A 313 -22.06 12.82 15.85
CA HIS A 313 -22.09 13.82 14.78
C HIS A 313 -20.91 14.77 14.81
N GLU A 314 -20.20 14.83 15.94
CA GLU A 314 -19.05 15.69 16.17
C GLU A 314 -17.92 14.91 16.86
N PRO A 315 -16.65 15.28 16.58
CA PRO A 315 -15.51 14.70 17.27
C PRO A 315 -15.48 15.16 18.72
N GLU A 316 -15.38 14.20 19.65
CA GLU A 316 -15.20 14.49 21.08
C GLU A 316 -13.91 15.29 21.35
N SER A 317 -12.88 15.08 20.52
CA SER A 317 -11.63 15.82 20.56
C SER A 317 -10.88 15.72 19.24
N ILE A 318 -10.14 16.78 18.89
CA ILE A 318 -9.22 16.78 17.75
C ILE A 318 -8.17 15.68 17.88
N SER A 319 -7.73 15.35 19.10
CA SER A 319 -6.76 14.27 19.32
C SER A 319 -7.27 12.92 18.83
N LYS A 320 -8.53 12.57 19.12
CA LYS A 320 -9.15 11.32 18.66
C LYS A 320 -9.30 11.28 17.14
N LEU A 321 -9.66 12.41 16.53
CA LEU A 321 -9.71 12.55 15.07
C LEU A 321 -8.34 12.30 14.42
N LEU A 322 -7.25 12.78 15.03
CA LEU A 322 -5.89 12.59 14.53
C LEU A 322 -5.38 11.14 14.69
N VAL A 323 -5.84 10.40 15.71
CA VAL A 323 -5.51 8.98 15.90
C VAL A 323 -6.10 8.09 14.79
N VAL A 324 -7.15 8.54 14.10
CA VAL A 324 -7.76 7.80 12.97
C VAL A 324 -6.91 7.87 11.70
N VAL A 325 -6.16 8.96 11.49
CA VAL A 325 -5.36 9.16 10.27
C VAL A 325 -4.40 7.99 9.98
N PRO A 326 -3.64 7.49 10.97
CA PRO A 326 -2.81 6.31 10.80
C PRO A 326 -3.54 5.01 10.47
N VAL A 327 -4.77 4.83 10.95
CA VAL A 327 -5.61 3.68 10.58
C VAL A 327 -5.92 3.74 9.09
N PHE A 328 -6.23 4.93 8.57
CA PHE A 328 -6.37 5.12 7.12
C PHE A 328 -5.05 4.97 6.38
N CYS A 329 -3.91 5.41 6.94
CA CYS A 329 -2.59 5.16 6.33
C CYS A 329 -2.37 3.67 6.12
N LEU A 330 -2.58 2.85 7.16
CA LEU A 330 -2.44 1.40 7.09
C LEU A 330 -3.40 0.78 6.07
N ALA A 331 -4.67 1.22 6.06
CA ALA A 331 -5.69 0.66 5.19
C ALA A 331 -5.46 0.93 3.69
N TYR A 332 -4.84 2.06 3.36
CA TYR A 332 -4.56 2.48 1.98
C TYR A 332 -3.09 2.27 1.59
N GLN A 333 -2.26 1.74 2.48
CA GLN A 333 -0.83 1.57 2.23
C GLN A 333 -0.58 0.61 1.06
N CYS A 334 0.17 1.07 0.06
CA CYS A 334 0.62 0.26 -1.07
C CYS A 334 1.92 0.79 -1.72
N GLN A 335 2.62 1.70 -1.03
CA GLN A 335 3.79 2.44 -1.53
C GLN A 335 4.94 1.53 -1.96
N GLU A 336 5.14 0.41 -1.27
CA GLU A 336 6.19 -0.57 -1.60
C GLU A 336 5.97 -1.27 -2.95
N VAL A 337 4.72 -1.34 -3.41
CA VAL A 337 4.33 -2.00 -4.67
C VAL A 337 4.27 -1.00 -5.84
N VAL A 338 4.27 0.31 -5.56
CA VAL A 338 4.21 1.39 -6.56
C VAL A 338 5.30 1.28 -7.61
N VAL A 339 6.57 1.26 -7.17
CA VAL A 339 7.72 1.33 -8.08
C VAL A 339 7.82 0.07 -8.96
N PRO A 340 7.72 -1.16 -8.42
CA PRO A 340 7.68 -2.37 -9.23
C PRO A 340 6.51 -2.41 -10.22
N VAL A 341 5.30 -2.00 -9.81
CA VAL A 341 4.14 -1.97 -10.72
C VAL A 341 4.33 -0.94 -11.83
N TYR A 342 4.85 0.25 -11.49
CA TYR A 342 5.15 1.29 -12.47
C TYR A 342 6.20 0.83 -13.49
N ALA A 343 7.27 0.17 -13.03
CA ALA A 343 8.34 -0.35 -13.87
C ALA A 343 7.84 -1.41 -14.88
N CYS A 344 6.80 -2.17 -14.53
CA CYS A 344 6.24 -3.21 -15.40
C CYS A 344 5.15 -2.72 -16.36
N MET A 345 4.78 -1.44 -16.33
CA MET A 345 3.75 -0.90 -17.24
C MET A 345 4.22 -0.86 -18.70
N ARG A 346 3.31 -1.22 -19.63
CA ARG A 346 3.57 -1.15 -21.09
C ARG A 346 4.04 0.22 -21.56
N LYS A 347 3.42 1.26 -21.02
CA LYS A 347 3.73 2.67 -21.29
C LYS A 347 4.07 3.34 -19.98
N ARG A 348 5.34 3.23 -19.58
CA ARG A 348 5.92 3.90 -18.41
C ARG A 348 5.79 5.41 -18.58
N SER A 349 4.73 5.96 -18.00
CA SER A 349 4.39 7.38 -18.05
C SER A 349 3.56 7.73 -16.82
N LEU A 350 3.91 8.83 -16.18
CA LEU A 350 3.22 9.30 -14.98
C LEU A 350 1.72 9.52 -15.22
N GLY A 351 1.33 9.99 -16.41
CA GLY A 351 -0.08 10.17 -16.74
C GLY A 351 -0.89 8.86 -16.77
N ASN A 352 -0.33 7.77 -17.29
CA ASN A 352 -1.02 6.47 -17.26
C ASN A 352 -1.00 5.86 -15.86
N PHE A 353 0.08 6.03 -15.11
CA PHE A 353 0.15 5.55 -13.73
C PHE A 353 -0.80 6.31 -12.80
N ALA A 354 -0.95 7.63 -13.00
CA ALA A 354 -1.93 8.44 -12.28
C ALA A 354 -3.36 7.95 -12.50
N LYS A 355 -3.72 7.54 -13.74
CA LYS A 355 -5.02 6.90 -14.00
C LYS A 355 -5.19 5.64 -13.16
N SER A 356 -4.16 4.80 -13.08
CA SER A 356 -4.19 3.58 -12.26
C SER A 356 -4.35 3.90 -10.77
N CYS A 357 -3.55 4.83 -10.23
CA CYS A 357 -3.65 5.28 -8.84
C CYS A 357 -5.04 5.83 -8.53
N CYS A 358 -5.56 6.73 -9.36
CA CYS A 358 -6.90 7.30 -9.16
C CYS A 358 -7.99 6.23 -9.22
N ALA A 359 -7.92 5.30 -10.18
CA ALA A 359 -8.90 4.22 -10.30
C ALA A 359 -8.88 3.30 -9.07
N THR A 360 -7.70 2.87 -8.63
CA THR A 360 -7.52 2.07 -7.40
C THR A 360 -8.05 2.80 -6.18
N MET A 361 -7.67 4.06 -6.00
CA MET A 361 -8.04 4.85 -4.82
C MET A 361 -9.53 5.17 -4.78
N CYS A 362 -10.16 5.45 -5.92
CA CYS A 362 -11.62 5.61 -6.00
C CYS A 362 -12.35 4.30 -5.66
N PHE A 363 -11.86 3.17 -6.17
CA PHE A 363 -12.42 1.85 -5.85
C PHE A 363 -12.32 1.53 -4.35
N LEU A 364 -11.14 1.69 -3.76
CA LEU A 364 -10.91 1.48 -2.32
C LEU A 364 -11.75 2.43 -1.47
N PHE A 365 -11.83 3.70 -1.85
CA PHE A 365 -12.67 4.68 -1.17
C PHE A 365 -14.12 4.23 -1.09
N MET A 366 -14.68 3.77 -2.20
CA MET A 366 -16.06 3.30 -2.26
C MET A 366 -16.31 2.13 -1.31
N ILE A 367 -15.52 1.06 -1.41
CA ILE A 367 -15.73 -0.16 -0.60
C ILE A 367 -15.48 0.10 0.88
N TYR A 368 -14.48 0.93 1.21
CA TYR A 368 -14.14 1.26 2.59
C TYR A 368 -15.18 2.19 3.22
N SER A 369 -15.71 3.15 2.46
CA SER A 369 -16.83 3.98 2.93
C SER A 369 -18.13 3.19 3.05
N ILE A 370 -18.42 2.22 2.18
CA ILE A 370 -19.59 1.35 2.34
C ILE A 370 -19.49 0.58 3.67
N ILE A 371 -18.38 -0.13 3.91
CA ILE A 371 -18.21 -0.86 5.17
C ILE A 371 -18.22 0.08 6.37
N GLY A 372 -17.48 1.20 6.31
CA GLY A 372 -17.41 2.19 7.38
C GLY A 372 -18.79 2.77 7.74
N CYS A 373 -19.53 3.25 6.73
CA CYS A 373 -20.86 3.82 6.93
C CYS A 373 -21.86 2.78 7.43
N PHE A 374 -22.08 1.68 6.70
CA PHE A 374 -23.12 0.73 7.07
C PHE A 374 -22.77 -0.04 8.34
N GLY A 375 -21.50 -0.39 8.54
CA GLY A 375 -21.05 -0.99 9.80
C GLY A 375 -21.25 -0.06 10.99
N TYR A 376 -20.90 1.23 10.86
CA TYR A 376 -21.09 2.19 11.94
C TYR A 376 -22.57 2.54 12.16
N LEU A 377 -23.38 2.66 11.12
CA LEU A 377 -24.83 2.88 11.25
C LEU A 377 -25.53 1.70 11.93
N THR A 378 -25.00 0.47 11.78
CA THR A 378 -25.58 -0.72 12.40
C THR A 378 -25.28 -0.79 13.91
N PHE A 379 -24.04 -0.47 14.32
CA PHE A 379 -23.58 -0.71 15.71
C PHE A 379 -23.25 0.54 16.53
N GLY A 380 -23.10 1.70 15.88
CA GLY A 380 -22.75 2.98 16.51
C GLY A 380 -21.52 2.91 17.40
N ALA A 381 -21.59 3.55 18.57
CA ALA A 381 -20.52 3.57 19.56
C ALA A 381 -20.13 2.19 20.12
N MET A 382 -20.94 1.14 19.91
CA MET A 382 -20.67 -0.23 20.38
C MET A 382 -19.84 -1.06 19.39
N VAL A 383 -19.40 -0.45 18.29
CA VAL A 383 -18.72 -1.19 17.22
C VAL A 383 -17.34 -1.71 17.65
N SER A 384 -17.08 -2.98 17.36
CA SER A 384 -15.78 -3.60 17.62
C SER A 384 -14.73 -3.20 16.56
N PRO A 385 -13.42 -3.15 16.91
CA PRO A 385 -12.33 -2.99 15.93
C PRO A 385 -12.32 -4.01 14.79
N ASN A 386 -13.02 -5.14 14.96
CA ASN A 386 -13.32 -6.06 13.88
C ASN A 386 -14.84 -6.19 13.74
N VAL A 387 -15.43 -5.41 12.82
CA VAL A 387 -16.89 -5.38 12.61
C VAL A 387 -17.46 -6.76 12.29
N MET A 388 -16.68 -7.65 11.67
CA MET A 388 -17.16 -8.97 11.30
C MET A 388 -17.57 -9.78 12.51
N LYS A 389 -16.94 -9.56 13.68
CA LYS A 389 -17.28 -10.24 14.95
C LYS A 389 -18.67 -9.87 15.48
N MET A 390 -19.24 -8.75 15.05
CA MET A 390 -20.52 -8.24 15.54
C MET A 390 -21.74 -8.93 14.91
N TYR A 391 -21.54 -9.67 13.83
CA TYR A 391 -22.62 -10.43 13.17
C TYR A 391 -22.78 -11.83 13.79
N ASN A 392 -24.00 -12.36 13.88
CA ASN A 392 -24.22 -13.73 14.38
C ASN A 392 -23.70 -14.76 13.35
N ALA A 393 -22.77 -15.62 13.76
CA ALA A 393 -22.16 -16.63 12.90
C ALA A 393 -23.09 -17.82 12.55
N GLU A 394 -24.19 -18.00 13.29
CA GLU A 394 -25.22 -19.01 13.01
C GLU A 394 -26.00 -18.72 11.71
N ASP A 395 -26.02 -17.45 11.28
CA ASP A 395 -26.65 -17.06 10.02
C ASP A 395 -25.81 -17.59 8.84
N PRO A 396 -26.39 -18.40 7.93
CA PRO A 396 -25.68 -18.91 6.76
C PRO A 396 -25.03 -17.83 5.89
N VAL A 397 -25.66 -16.64 5.82
CA VAL A 397 -25.12 -15.51 5.06
C VAL A 397 -23.84 -14.98 5.70
N VAL A 398 -23.79 -14.91 7.03
CA VAL A 398 -22.59 -14.51 7.77
C VAL A 398 -21.50 -15.59 7.63
N MET A 399 -21.88 -16.86 7.69
CA MET A 399 -20.97 -18.01 7.61
C MET A 399 -20.19 -18.05 6.27
N ILE A 400 -20.86 -17.78 5.15
CA ILE A 400 -20.19 -17.63 3.85
C ILE A 400 -19.19 -16.47 3.88
N GLY A 401 -19.51 -15.37 4.57
CA GLY A 401 -18.62 -14.22 4.71
C GLY A 401 -17.40 -14.49 5.57
N ILE A 402 -17.55 -15.30 6.62
CA ILE A 402 -16.44 -15.82 7.43
C ILE A 402 -15.50 -16.64 6.53
N GLY A 403 -16.05 -17.57 5.72
CA GLY A 403 -15.26 -18.37 4.78
C GLY A 403 -14.53 -17.53 3.72
N ALA A 404 -15.22 -16.54 3.12
CA ALA A 404 -14.62 -15.63 2.15
C ALA A 404 -13.48 -14.79 2.77
N LEU A 405 -13.67 -14.33 4.02
CA LEU A 405 -12.63 -13.59 4.74
C LEU A 405 -11.41 -14.47 5.03
N ILE A 406 -11.60 -15.71 5.50
CA ILE A 406 -10.51 -16.68 5.70
C ILE A 406 -9.75 -16.90 4.37
N LEU A 407 -10.48 -17.14 3.27
CA LEU A 407 -9.88 -17.34 1.95
C LEU A 407 -9.02 -16.14 1.53
N LYS A 408 -9.51 -14.90 1.70
CA LYS A 408 -8.71 -13.70 1.40
C LYS A 408 -7.44 -13.66 2.25
N MET A 409 -7.54 -13.94 3.54
CA MET A 409 -6.40 -13.87 4.45
C MET A 409 -5.33 -14.91 4.11
N VAL A 410 -5.75 -16.13 3.78
CA VAL A 410 -4.86 -17.22 3.30
C VAL A 410 -4.15 -16.84 2.01
N VAL A 411 -4.83 -16.16 1.08
CA VAL A 411 -4.23 -15.67 -0.17
C VAL A 411 -3.27 -14.49 0.06
N THR A 412 -3.57 -13.62 1.02
CA THR A 412 -2.82 -12.38 1.24
C THR A 412 -1.51 -12.63 2.00
N TYR A 413 -1.50 -13.59 2.92
CA TYR A 413 -0.34 -13.87 3.77
C TYR A 413 0.95 -14.18 2.98
N PRO A 414 0.97 -15.10 1.98
CA PRO A 414 2.18 -15.44 1.24
C PRO A 414 2.77 -14.26 0.47
N VAL A 415 1.92 -13.34 -0.01
CA VAL A 415 2.34 -12.11 -0.70
C VAL A 415 3.20 -11.27 0.25
N LEU A 416 2.68 -11.01 1.45
CA LEU A 416 3.35 -10.18 2.46
C LEU A 416 4.59 -10.85 3.03
N ALA A 417 4.52 -12.16 3.29
CA ALA A 417 5.67 -12.94 3.74
C ALA A 417 6.80 -12.92 2.71
N LEU A 418 6.49 -12.92 1.40
CA LEU A 418 7.50 -12.82 0.35
C LEU A 418 8.16 -11.43 0.33
N CYS A 419 7.37 -10.36 0.41
CA CYS A 419 7.88 -8.98 0.48
C CYS A 419 8.78 -8.78 1.70
N GLY A 420 8.30 -9.17 2.89
CA GLY A 420 9.04 -9.07 4.15
C GLY A 420 10.33 -9.89 4.14
N ARG A 421 10.29 -11.14 3.64
CA ARG A 421 11.50 -11.98 3.50
C ARG A 421 12.55 -11.33 2.60
N GLY A 422 12.15 -10.72 1.49
CA GLY A 422 13.07 -10.04 0.59
C GLY A 422 13.81 -8.88 1.28
N ALA A 423 13.08 -8.09 2.07
CA ALA A 423 13.65 -6.99 2.85
C ALA A 423 14.60 -7.49 3.95
N VAL A 424 14.23 -8.55 4.69
CA VAL A 424 15.10 -9.17 5.70
C VAL A 424 16.37 -9.75 5.09
N ASP A 425 16.25 -10.45 3.97
CA ASP A 425 17.39 -11.05 3.27
C ASP A 425 18.36 -9.95 2.78
N GLY A 426 17.81 -8.86 2.23
CA GLY A 426 18.60 -7.69 1.89
C GLY A 426 19.34 -7.10 3.09
N LEU A 427 18.64 -6.87 4.19
CA LEU A 427 19.22 -6.31 5.42
C LEU A 427 20.34 -7.20 5.95
N TYR A 428 20.13 -8.52 5.96
CA TYR A 428 21.14 -9.49 6.35
C TYR A 428 22.40 -9.37 5.47
N SER A 429 22.22 -9.29 4.15
CA SER A 429 23.33 -9.13 3.21
C SER A 429 24.18 -7.88 3.49
N GLU A 430 23.52 -6.75 3.76
CA GLU A 430 24.21 -5.48 3.98
C GLU A 430 24.87 -5.40 5.37
N ILE A 431 24.24 -5.92 6.42
CA ILE A 431 24.78 -5.94 7.78
C ILE A 431 26.04 -6.80 7.84
N PHE A 432 26.02 -7.99 7.24
CA PHE A 432 27.14 -8.92 7.22
C PHE A 432 28.12 -8.69 6.06
N ARG A 433 27.87 -7.66 5.22
CA ARG A 433 28.70 -7.29 4.07
C ARG A 433 29.07 -8.49 3.19
N LEU A 434 28.08 -9.31 2.86
CA LEU A 434 28.30 -10.55 2.11
C LEU A 434 28.78 -10.27 0.68
N SER A 435 29.75 -11.06 0.24
CA SER A 435 30.13 -11.14 -1.17
C SER A 435 29.02 -11.82 -1.99
N ALA A 436 28.92 -11.47 -3.27
CA ALA A 436 28.04 -12.11 -4.24
C ALA A 436 28.18 -13.64 -4.29
N ALA A 437 29.40 -14.16 -4.15
CA ALA A 437 29.64 -15.60 -4.19
C ALA A 437 29.04 -16.33 -2.97
N ASP A 438 29.19 -15.74 -1.78
CA ASP A 438 28.68 -16.31 -0.53
C ASP A 438 27.17 -16.15 -0.40
N PHE A 439 26.64 -15.02 -0.90
CA PHE A 439 25.22 -14.75 -0.93
C PHE A 439 24.45 -15.82 -1.72
N VAL A 440 24.94 -16.19 -2.91
CA VAL A 440 24.34 -17.21 -3.79
C VAL A 440 24.47 -18.62 -3.19
N LYS A 441 25.64 -18.99 -2.68
CA LYS A 441 25.86 -20.32 -2.06
C LYS A 441 24.91 -20.56 -0.87
N GLY A 442 24.69 -19.52 -0.06
CA GLY A 442 23.83 -19.59 1.13
C GLY A 442 22.33 -19.38 0.86
N GLU A 443 21.94 -18.98 -0.35
CA GLU A 443 20.61 -18.45 -0.65
C GLU A 443 19.48 -19.41 -0.26
N ARG A 444 19.57 -20.68 -0.66
CA ARG A 444 18.52 -21.67 -0.39
C ARG A 444 18.34 -21.90 1.11
N ARG A 445 19.45 -22.07 1.86
CA ARG A 445 19.42 -22.31 3.31
C ARG A 445 18.83 -21.10 4.03
N ARG A 446 19.33 -19.90 3.71
CA ARG A 446 18.89 -18.64 4.30
C ARG A 446 17.42 -18.36 4.01
N ARG A 447 16.96 -18.59 2.78
CA ARG A 447 15.56 -18.45 2.38
C ARG A 447 14.63 -19.33 3.21
N ILE A 448 15.00 -20.59 3.42
CA ILE A 448 14.21 -21.53 4.25
C ILE A 448 14.24 -21.08 5.70
N ILE A 449 15.41 -20.75 6.25
CA ILE A 449 15.55 -20.30 7.65
C ILE A 449 14.70 -19.04 7.90
N ILE A 450 14.80 -18.01 7.07
CA ILE A 450 14.04 -16.76 7.24
C ILE A 450 12.54 -17.06 7.11
N ALA A 451 12.11 -17.84 6.11
CA ALA A 451 10.69 -18.15 5.92
C ALA A 451 10.10 -18.94 7.10
N THR A 452 10.81 -19.96 7.58
CA THR A 452 10.37 -20.77 8.73
C THR A 452 10.34 -19.93 10.00
N LEU A 453 11.40 -19.15 10.28
CA LEU A 453 11.43 -18.27 11.45
C LEU A 453 10.32 -17.22 11.39
N TRP A 454 10.10 -16.59 10.24
CA TRP A 454 9.02 -15.62 10.02
C TRP A 454 7.65 -16.22 10.31
N PHE A 455 7.37 -17.39 9.73
CA PHE A 455 6.10 -18.08 9.94
C PHE A 455 5.90 -18.50 11.40
N SER A 456 6.89 -19.16 12.00
CA SER A 456 6.78 -19.67 13.37
C SER A 456 6.67 -18.54 14.40
N SER A 457 7.44 -17.47 14.24
CA SER A 457 7.40 -16.32 15.17
C SER A 457 6.11 -15.51 15.04
N SER A 458 5.63 -15.26 13.81
CA SER A 458 4.35 -14.55 13.62
C SER A 458 3.16 -15.36 14.14
N LEU A 459 3.17 -16.69 13.96
CA LEU A 459 2.18 -17.59 14.55
C LEU A 459 2.24 -17.53 16.08
N LEU A 460 3.43 -17.64 16.68
CA LEU A 460 3.59 -17.58 18.14
C LEU A 460 3.06 -16.27 18.73
N ILE A 461 3.34 -15.13 18.10
CA ILE A 461 2.81 -13.84 18.58
C ILE A 461 1.28 -13.79 18.43
N ALA A 462 0.74 -14.29 17.32
CA ALA A 462 -0.71 -14.33 17.11
C ALA A 462 -1.44 -15.22 18.13
N LEU A 463 -0.82 -16.32 18.56
CA LEU A 463 -1.35 -17.19 19.61
C LEU A 463 -1.42 -16.49 20.98
N ASN A 464 -0.44 -15.62 21.27
CA ASN A 464 -0.38 -14.89 22.54
C ASN A 464 -1.14 -13.55 22.52
N THR A 465 -1.68 -13.14 21.37
CA THR A 465 -2.32 -11.82 21.19
C THR A 465 -3.76 -11.99 20.73
N SER A 466 -4.71 -11.61 21.59
CA SER A 466 -6.14 -11.76 21.30
C SER A 466 -6.79 -10.53 20.66
N SER A 467 -6.12 -9.37 20.66
CA SER A 467 -6.67 -8.11 20.14
C SER A 467 -6.01 -7.67 18.84
N ILE A 468 -6.79 -7.66 17.76
CA ILE A 468 -6.38 -7.08 16.47
C ILE A 468 -6.22 -5.56 16.53
N GLY A 469 -6.99 -4.87 17.39
CA GLY A 469 -6.99 -3.40 17.47
C GLY A 469 -5.62 -2.86 17.87
N THR A 470 -5.00 -3.45 18.89
CA THR A 470 -3.66 -3.06 19.35
C THR A 470 -2.61 -3.21 18.24
N VAL A 471 -2.70 -4.28 17.46
CA VAL A 471 -1.81 -4.53 16.32
C VAL A 471 -2.01 -3.49 15.22
N ILE A 472 -3.26 -3.18 14.88
CA ILE A 472 -3.61 -2.17 13.87
C ILE A 472 -3.11 -0.77 14.28
N HIS A 473 -3.31 -0.38 15.55
CA HIS A 473 -2.81 0.91 16.05
C HIS A 473 -1.28 1.00 15.96
N ALA A 474 -0.56 -0.03 16.42
CA ALA A 474 0.89 -0.07 16.32
C ALA A 474 1.38 0.00 14.86
N LEU A 475 0.77 -0.78 13.96
CA LEU A 475 1.12 -0.77 12.53
C LEU A 475 0.79 0.54 11.83
N GLY A 476 -0.29 1.22 12.23
CA GLY A 476 -0.66 2.53 11.71
C GLY A 476 0.47 3.56 11.83
N SER A 477 1.25 3.52 12.92
CA SER A 477 2.36 4.46 13.14
C SER A 477 3.44 4.29 12.08
N ILE A 478 3.89 3.06 11.89
CA ILE A 478 4.91 2.69 10.91
C ILE A 478 4.39 2.95 9.50
N SER A 479 3.11 2.68 9.27
CA SER A 479 2.44 2.95 8.00
C SER A 479 2.47 4.44 7.65
N ALA A 480 2.15 5.32 8.62
CA ALA A 480 2.20 6.76 8.40
C ALA A 480 3.62 7.23 8.06
N ALA A 481 4.64 6.67 8.71
CA ALA A 481 6.04 6.94 8.35
C ALA A 481 6.35 6.51 6.90
N ASN A 482 5.91 5.32 6.51
CA ASN A 482 6.13 4.79 5.16
C ASN A 482 5.42 5.60 4.07
N VAL A 483 4.21 6.05 4.36
CA VAL A 483 3.35 6.80 3.44
C VAL A 483 3.85 8.22 3.23
N PHE A 484 4.36 8.88 4.28
CA PHE A 484 4.65 10.32 4.24
C PHE A 484 6.14 10.67 4.29
N ILE A 485 6.92 10.04 5.19
CA ILE A 485 8.30 10.44 5.44
C ILE A 485 9.17 10.11 4.23
N TYR A 486 9.16 8.87 3.75
CA TYR A 486 10.04 8.47 2.65
C TYR A 486 9.73 9.19 1.34
N PRO A 487 8.46 9.30 0.89
CA PRO A 487 8.13 10.08 -0.30
C PRO A 487 8.44 11.57 -0.12
N GLY A 488 8.24 12.12 1.08
CA GLY A 488 8.62 13.51 1.40
C GLY A 488 10.12 13.75 1.22
N ILE A 489 10.97 12.87 1.76
CA ILE A 489 12.43 12.97 1.58
C ILE A 489 12.81 12.79 0.10
N CYS A 490 12.22 11.83 -0.60
CA CYS A 490 12.45 11.65 -2.04
C CYS A 490 12.09 12.90 -2.85
N LEU A 491 10.96 13.55 -2.54
CA LEU A 491 10.54 14.79 -3.22
C LEU A 491 11.54 15.92 -2.99
N MET A 492 12.06 16.05 -1.77
CA MET A 492 13.07 17.05 -1.46
C MET A 492 14.35 16.81 -2.28
N GLN A 493 14.82 15.56 -2.33
CA GLN A 493 16.07 15.20 -3.02
C GLN A 493 15.95 15.36 -4.54
N VAL A 494 14.87 14.89 -5.16
CA VAL A 494 14.67 15.05 -6.61
C VAL A 494 14.55 16.53 -7.01
N THR A 495 13.95 17.36 -6.16
CA THR A 495 13.86 18.80 -6.40
C THR A 495 15.23 19.47 -6.35
N LEU A 496 16.05 19.12 -5.36
CA LEU A 496 17.42 19.64 -5.22
C LEU A 496 18.34 19.15 -6.35
N GLN A 497 18.14 17.94 -6.86
CA GLN A 497 18.89 17.43 -8.03
C GLN A 497 18.49 18.15 -9.32
N THR A 498 17.21 18.48 -9.47
CA THR A 498 16.68 19.14 -10.68
C THR A 498 17.05 20.63 -10.72
N ASP A 499 16.99 21.32 -9.58
CA ASP A 499 17.32 22.74 -9.45
C ASP A 499 18.13 23.02 -8.16
N PRO A 500 19.45 22.76 -8.17
CA PRO A 500 20.31 22.93 -7.00
C PRO A 500 20.38 24.37 -6.49
N GLY A 501 20.15 25.34 -7.39
CA GLY A 501 20.20 26.77 -7.06
C GLY A 501 18.87 27.33 -6.55
N MET A 502 17.81 26.52 -6.49
CA MET A 502 16.43 26.94 -6.16
C MET A 502 16.03 28.22 -6.91
N LYS A 503 16.39 28.30 -8.19
CA LYS A 503 16.14 29.49 -9.00
C LYS A 503 14.67 29.59 -9.39
N GLU A 504 14.00 28.45 -9.51
CA GLU A 504 12.59 28.39 -9.86
C GLU A 504 11.69 28.49 -8.62
N ARG A 505 10.68 29.36 -8.67
CA ARG A 505 9.67 29.49 -7.59
C ARG A 505 8.92 28.18 -7.31
N LYS A 506 8.84 27.30 -8.32
CA LYS A 506 8.25 25.96 -8.21
C LYS A 506 9.08 25.04 -7.33
N SER A 507 10.42 25.08 -7.46
CA SER A 507 11.34 24.29 -6.63
C SER A 507 11.18 24.64 -5.16
N TYR A 508 11.03 25.93 -4.84
CA TYR A 508 10.76 26.37 -3.48
C TYR A 508 9.44 25.79 -2.94
N PHE A 509 8.35 25.84 -3.72
CA PHE A 509 7.07 25.27 -3.32
C PHE A 509 7.15 23.75 -3.11
N LEU A 510 7.85 23.02 -3.98
CA LEU A 510 8.03 21.57 -3.86
C LEU A 510 8.85 21.19 -2.64
N ILE A 511 9.89 21.95 -2.30
CA ILE A 511 10.68 21.75 -1.07
C ILE A 511 9.81 21.99 0.16
N VAL A 512 9.03 23.08 0.20
CA VAL A 512 8.12 23.34 1.33
C VAL A 512 7.11 22.20 1.46
N ALA A 513 6.50 21.74 0.35
CA ALA A 513 5.59 20.61 0.35
C ALA A 513 6.27 19.32 0.85
N ALA A 514 7.51 19.05 0.44
CA ALA A 514 8.30 17.91 0.87
C ALA A 514 8.57 17.93 2.39
N VAL A 515 8.97 19.09 2.93
CA VAL A 515 9.18 19.28 4.37
C VAL A 515 7.87 19.12 5.13
N CYS A 516 6.76 19.67 4.63
CA CYS A 516 5.43 19.49 5.23
C CYS A 516 5.02 18.02 5.26
N LEU A 517 5.23 17.25 4.18
CA LEU A 517 4.92 15.82 4.13
C LEU A 517 5.76 15.03 5.15
N ALA A 518 7.07 15.28 5.20
CA ALA A 518 7.95 14.61 6.16
C ALA A 518 7.60 14.95 7.61
N ALA A 519 7.31 16.23 7.90
CA ALA A 519 6.88 16.69 9.22
C ALA A 519 5.54 16.08 9.63
N LEU A 520 4.59 15.99 8.70
CA LEU A 520 3.29 15.36 8.92
C LEU A 520 3.44 13.87 9.26
N GLY A 521 4.29 13.15 8.52
CA GLY A 521 4.61 11.76 8.81
C GLY A 521 5.25 11.56 10.18
N ALA A 522 6.23 12.39 10.53
CA ALA A 522 6.88 12.36 11.85
C ALA A 522 5.89 12.70 12.99
N PHE A 523 4.99 13.67 12.75
CA PHE A 523 3.94 14.03 13.70
C PHE A 523 2.99 12.86 13.96
N PHE A 524 2.46 12.21 12.92
CA PHE A 524 1.55 11.06 13.11
C PHE A 524 2.24 9.85 13.74
N PHE A 525 3.49 9.60 13.37
CA PHE A 525 4.30 8.56 14.01
C PHE A 525 4.45 8.82 15.51
N GLY A 526 4.83 10.05 15.90
CA GLY A 526 4.98 10.44 17.30
C GLY A 526 3.65 10.43 18.07
N LEU A 527 2.57 10.91 17.44
CA LEU A 527 1.24 10.99 18.04
C LEU A 527 0.73 9.62 18.47
N ILE A 528 0.88 8.58 17.64
CA ILE A 528 0.45 7.24 18.03
C ILE A 528 1.33 6.64 19.11
N ILE A 529 2.64 6.89 19.06
CA ILE A 529 3.53 6.39 20.10
C ILE A 529 3.08 6.94 21.45
N VAL A 530 2.84 8.25 21.52
CA VAL A 530 2.32 8.92 22.71
C VAL A 530 0.96 8.34 23.11
N ASP A 531 0.01 8.25 22.17
CA ASP A 531 -1.32 7.67 22.43
C ASP A 531 -1.23 6.22 22.96
N SER A 532 -0.33 5.41 22.41
CA SER A 532 -0.09 4.03 22.84
C SER A 532 0.51 3.98 24.25
N PHE A 533 1.37 4.93 24.62
CA PHE A 533 1.92 5.01 25.98
C PHE A 533 0.88 5.46 27.01
N PHE A 534 0.04 6.44 26.68
CA PHE A 534 -0.93 7.01 27.63
C PHE A 534 -2.25 6.23 27.70
N ASN A 535 -2.75 5.73 26.57
CA ASN A 535 -4.03 5.04 26.48
C ASN A 535 -3.89 3.51 26.36
N GLY A 536 -2.72 2.99 26.03
CA GLY A 536 -2.46 1.54 25.88
C GLY A 536 -2.66 0.73 27.17
N GLY A 537 -2.66 1.36 28.35
CA GLY A 537 -2.99 0.73 29.63
C GLY A 537 -4.48 0.44 29.85
N THR A 538 -5.39 0.88 28.97
CA THR A 538 -6.84 0.77 29.16
C THR A 538 -7.55 -0.17 28.18
N THR A 539 -6.83 -1.05 27.49
CA THR A 539 -7.47 -2.10 26.70
C THR A 539 -7.91 -3.21 27.66
N LYS A 540 -9.16 -3.14 28.15
CA LYS A 540 -9.79 -4.26 28.85
C LYS A 540 -9.68 -5.51 27.98
N ALA A 541 -9.14 -6.58 28.55
CA ALA A 541 -9.13 -7.89 27.94
C ALA A 541 -10.57 -8.24 27.52
N VAL A 542 -10.80 -8.43 26.22
CA VAL A 542 -12.00 -9.10 25.75
C VAL A 542 -11.82 -10.55 26.14
N GLU A 543 -12.71 -11.05 27.00
CA GLU A 543 -12.77 -12.44 27.42
C GLU A 543 -12.68 -13.36 26.20
N SER A 544 -11.79 -14.35 26.31
CA SER A 544 -11.79 -15.49 25.41
C SER A 544 -13.17 -16.14 25.48
N LEU A 545 -13.78 -16.44 24.33
CA LEU A 545 -15.07 -17.14 24.26
C LEU A 545 -15.07 -18.49 25.00
N CYS A 546 -13.90 -19.04 25.28
CA CYS A 546 -13.68 -20.05 26.30
C CYS A 546 -12.82 -19.42 27.42
N SER A 547 -13.46 -18.87 28.44
CA SER A 547 -12.86 -18.55 29.74
C SER A 547 -13.61 -19.32 30.80
#